data_AF-A0A7W1SUX4-F1
#
_entry.id   AF-A0A7W1SUX4-F1
#
_cell.length_a   1.000
_cell.length_b   1.000
_cell.length_c   1.000
_cell.angle_alpha   90.00
_cell.angle_beta   90.00
_cell.angle_gamma   90.00
#
_symmetry.space_group_name_H-M   'P 1'
#
loop_
_entity.id
_entity.type
_entity.pdbx_description
1 polymer ?
#
loop_
_entity_poly.entity_id
_entity_poly.type
_entity_poly.pdbx_seq_one_letter_code
_entity_poly.pdbx_strand_id
1 'polypeptide(L)' 'MSVLLLSIAIQISLMAGVAGLLWPEKFMPVFEILLFPWAATQRMLRANSLASIGVALLLFFTLVVR' A
#
# COMPACT_ATOMS: atom_id res chain seq x y z
N MET A 1 19.78 -8.52 -3.68
CA MET A 1 18.78 -7.43 -3.54
C MET A 1 19.14 -6.65 -2.29
N SER A 2 19.61 -5.42 -2.44
CA SER A 2 20.15 -4.59 -1.36
C SER A 2 19.07 -4.35 -0.30
N VAL A 3 19.37 -4.55 0.99
CA VAL A 3 18.42 -4.39 2.11
C VAL A 3 17.70 -3.03 2.05
N LEU A 4 18.37 -1.99 1.54
CA LEU A 4 17.81 -0.66 1.28
C LEU A 4 16.56 -0.68 0.37
N LEU A 5 16.57 -1.47 -0.70
CA LEU A 5 15.42 -1.59 -1.62
C LEU A 5 14.20 -2.20 -0.93
N LEU A 6 14.43 -3.20 -0.07
CA LEU A 6 13.37 -3.81 0.73
C LEU A 6 12.80 -2.82 1.76
N SER A 7 13.66 -2.06 2.44
CA SER A 7 13.22 -1.06 3.41
C SER A 7 12.39 0.06 2.77
N ILE A 8 12.77 0.50 1.56
CA ILE A 8 12.01 1.52 0.81
C ILE A 8 10.66 0.95 0.35
N ALA A 9 10.63 -0.28 -0.16
CA ALA A 9 9.38 -0.93 -0.57
C ALA A 9 8.41 -1.11 0.60
N ILE A 10 8.91 -1.49 1.78
CA ILE A 10 8.12 -1.62 3.02
C ILE A 10 7.54 -0.26 3.43
N GLN A 11 8.37 0.81 3.44
CA GLN A 11 7.90 2.14 3.81
C GLN A 11 6.85 2.71 2.85
N ILE A 12 7.02 2.52 1.54
CA ILE A 12 6.06 2.97 0.53
C ILE A 12 4.74 2.20 0.68
N SER A 13 4.78 0.88 0.88
CA SER A 13 3.56 0.10 1.12
C SER A 13 2.86 0.48 2.43
N LEU A 14 3.62 0.78 3.49
CA LEU A 14 3.05 1.26 4.75
C LEU A 14 2.45 2.66 4.61
N MET A 15 3.15 3.60 3.97
CA MET A 15 2.62 4.95 3.74
C MET A 15 1.37 4.90 2.87
N ALA A 16 1.38 4.14 1.76
CA ALA A 16 0.22 3.99 0.90
C ALA A 16 -0.95 3.30 1.62
N GLY A 17 -0.65 2.26 2.39
CA GLY A 17 -1.62 1.51 3.19
C GLY A 17 -2.28 2.37 4.28
N VAL A 18 -1.50 3.13 5.04
CA VAL A 18 -2.00 4.04 6.07
C VAL A 18 -2.75 5.22 5.44
N ALA A 19 -2.22 5.81 4.38
CA ALA A 19 -2.84 6.94 3.68
C ALA A 19 -4.23 6.61 3.11
N GLY A 20 -4.39 5.45 2.47
CA GLY A 20 -5.70 5.00 1.97
C GLY A 20 -6.68 4.56 3.06
N LEU A 21 -6.21 4.30 4.29
CA LEU A 21 -7.07 4.00 5.45
C LEU A 21 -7.51 5.28 6.20
N LEU A 22 -6.58 6.23 6.39
CA LEU A 22 -6.79 7.48 7.14
C LEU A 22 -7.46 8.57 6.31
N TRP A 23 -7.14 8.68 5.02
CA TRP A 23 -7.69 9.69 4.12
C TRP A 23 -8.18 9.09 2.79
N PRO A 24 -9.16 8.18 2.83
CA PRO A 24 -9.63 7.53 1.62
C PRO A 24 -10.22 8.53 0.61
N GLU A 25 -10.85 9.62 1.05
CA GLU A 25 -11.43 10.65 0.16
C GLU A 25 -10.39 11.44 -0.62
N LYS A 26 -9.23 11.74 -0.03
CA LYS A 26 -8.15 12.51 -0.68
C LYS A 26 -7.33 11.64 -1.63
N PHE A 27 -7.20 10.36 -1.31
CA PHE A 27 -6.41 9.40 -2.09
C PHE A 27 -7.22 8.65 -3.16
N MET A 28 -8.55 8.66 -3.10
CA MET A 28 -9.41 8.08 -4.14
C MET A 28 -9.05 8.54 -5.57
N PRO A 29 -8.89 9.85 -5.87
CA PRO A 29 -8.51 10.29 -7.21
C PRO A 29 -7.08 9.87 -7.59
N VAL A 30 -6.17 9.76 -6.62
CA VAL A 30 -4.79 9.30 -6.86
C VAL A 30 -4.79 7.82 -7.23
N PHE A 31 -5.55 6.99 -6.52
CA PHE A 31 -5.68 5.56 -6.82
C PHE A 31 -6.51 5.29 -8.07
N GLU A 32 -7.50 6.12 -8.40
CA GLU A 32 -8.16 6.11 -9.71
C GLU A 32 -7.14 6.35 -10.83
N ILE A 33 -6.38 7.43 -10.76
CA ILE A 33 -5.42 7.76 -11.83
C ILE A 33 -4.29 6.72 -11.91
N LEU A 34 -3.81 6.23 -10.77
CA LEU A 34 -2.60 5.39 -10.71
C LEU A 34 -2.87 3.88 -10.83
N LEU A 35 -3.99 3.39 -10.30
CA LEU A 35 -4.27 1.95 -10.16
C LEU A 35 -5.51 1.47 -10.90
N PHE A 36 -6.51 2.32 -11.13
CA PHE A 36 -7.82 1.86 -11.61
C PHE A 36 -8.38 2.77 -12.71
N PRO A 37 -8.40 2.35 -13.99
CA PRO A 37 -9.05 3.13 -15.06
C PRO A 37 -10.59 3.23 -14.93
N TRP A 38 -11.17 2.92 -13.77
CA TRP A 38 -12.61 2.94 -13.48
C TRP A 38 -12.89 3.51 -12.09
N ALA A 39 -14.15 3.88 -11.84
CA ALA A 39 -14.61 4.53 -10.61
C ALA A 39 -14.19 3.74 -9.35
N ALA A 40 -13.15 4.23 -8.66
CA ALA A 40 -12.66 3.56 -7.46
C ALA A 40 -13.66 3.78 -6.33
N THR A 41 -14.24 2.68 -5.84
CA THR A 41 -15.14 2.76 -4.68
C THR A 41 -14.32 2.81 -3.40
N GLN A 42 -14.78 3.58 -2.40
CA GLN A 42 -14.16 3.67 -1.06
C GLN A 42 -13.83 2.31 -0.43
N ARG A 43 -14.64 1.27 -0.67
CA ARG A 43 -14.36 -0.11 -0.21
C ARG A 43 -13.14 -0.74 -0.88
N MET A 44 -12.98 -0.51 -2.19
CA MET A 44 -11.86 -1.03 -2.97
C MET A 44 -10.55 -0.36 -2.59
N LEU A 45 -10.61 0.94 -2.31
CA LEU A 45 -9.48 1.69 -1.77
C LEU A 45 -9.02 1.13 -0.42
N ARG A 46 -9.95 0.87 0.51
CA ARG A 46 -9.64 0.24 1.80
C ARG A 46 -9.07 -1.17 1.66
N ALA A 47 -9.63 -1.98 0.77
CA ALA A 47 -9.14 -3.33 0.49
C ALA A 47 -7.71 -3.30 -0.09
N ASN A 48 -7.43 -2.34 -0.98
CA ASN A 48 -6.10 -2.16 -1.55
C ASN A 48 -5.09 -1.62 -0.52
N SER A 49 -5.52 -0.72 0.36
CA SER A 49 -4.73 -0.28 1.52
C SER A 49 -4.37 -1.45 2.43
N LEU A 50 -5.33 -2.31 2.76
CA LEU A 50 -5.12 -3.51 3.56
C LEU A 50 -4.18 -4.50 2.87
N ALA A 51 -4.33 -4.69 1.56
CA ALA A 51 -3.42 -5.52 0.77
C ALA A 51 -1.99 -4.97 0.80
N SER A 52 -1.81 -3.66 0.66
CA SER A 52 -0.48 -3.01 0.73
C SER A 52 0.16 -3.16 2.11
N ILE A 53 -0.61 -3.02 3.20
CA ILE A 53 -0.14 -3.30 4.57
C ILE A 53 0.24 -4.78 4.70
N GLY A 54 -0.57 -5.69 4.17
CA GLY A 54 -0.29 -7.13 4.17
C GLY A 54 1.01 -7.47 3.44
N VAL A 55 1.26 -6.86 2.27
CA VAL A 55 2.51 -7.02 1.53
C VAL A 55 3.70 -6.44 2.29
N ALA A 56 3.57 -5.27 2.94
CA ALA A 56 4.62 -4.71 3.79
C ALA A 56 4.99 -5.65 4.94
N LEU A 57 3.99 -6.22 5.61
CA LEU A 57 4.19 -7.19 6.69
C LEU A 57 4.84 -8.47 6.17
N LEU A 58 4.40 -8.99 5.02
CA LEU A 58 5.01 -10.16 4.38
C LEU A 58 6.49 -9.92 4.06
N LEU A 59 6.81 -8.78 3.44
CA LEU A 59 8.19 -8.39 3.15
C LEU A 59 9.01 -8.24 4.44
N PHE A 60 8.44 -7.66 5.49
CA PHE A 60 9.07 -7.55 6.80
C PHE A 60 9.36 -8.92 7.42
N PHE A 61 8.38 -9.83 7.44
CA PHE A 61 8.57 -11.21 7.91
C PHE A 61 9.63 -11.95 7.11
N THR A 62 9.66 -11.76 5.79
CA THR A 62 10.66 -12.38 4.92
C THR A 62 12.07 -11.84 5.21
N LEU A 63 12.17 -10.60 5.67
CA LEU A 63 13.43 -9.96 6.08
C LEU A 63 13.89 -10.41 7.47
N VAL A 64 12.95 -10.65 8.40
CA VAL A 64 13.24 -11.13 9.77
C VAL A 64 13.57 -12.61 9.81
N VAL A 65 12.93 -13.42 8.97
CA VAL A 65 13.15 -14.88 8.89
C VAL A 65 14.46 -15.23 8.17
N ARG A 66 15.01 -14.30 7.40
CA ARG A 66 16.25 -14.47 6.63
C ARG A 66 17.48 -14.10 7.43
#